data_AF-A0A1D3RN37-F1
#
_entry.id   AF-A0A1D3RN37-F1
#
_cell.length_a   1.000
_cell.length_b   1.000
_cell.length_c   1.000
_cell.angle_alpha   90.00
_cell.angle_beta   90.00
_cell.angle_gamma   90.00
#
_symmetry.space_group_name_H-M   'P 1'
#
loop_
_entity.id
_entity.type
_entity.pdbx_description
1 polymer ?
#
loop_
_entity_poly.entity_id
_entity_poly.type
_entity_poly.pdbx_seq_one_letter_code
_entity_poly.pdbx_strand_id
1 'polypeptide(L)' 'MDRFRIQALDKLLRQSDLSNENKIAAKNMLLKKARIFQKGALKRGKTESVDYYQALIERYET' A
#
# COMPACT_ATOMS: atom_id res chain seq x y z
N MET A 1 -4.70 -3.67 12.56
CA MET A 1 -5.46 -4.38 11.51
C MET A 1 -5.16 -3.85 10.10
N ASP A 2 -5.09 -2.54 9.86
CA ASP A 2 -4.84 -2.01 8.49
C ASP A 2 -3.50 -2.37 7.84
N ARG A 3 -2.42 -2.62 8.61
CA ARG A 3 -1.15 -3.12 8.05
C ARG A 3 -1.30 -4.46 7.33
N PHE A 4 -2.09 -5.38 7.91
CA PHE A 4 -2.39 -6.67 7.28
C PHE A 4 -3.22 -6.49 6.01
N ARG A 5 -4.09 -5.48 5.97
CA ARG A 5 -4.88 -5.17 4.77
C ARG A 5 -4.02 -4.60 3.65
N ILE A 6 -3.02 -3.76 3.98
CA ILE A 6 -2.02 -3.31 3.01
C ILE A 6 -1.21 -4.51 2.47
N GLN A 7 -0.76 -5.40 3.34
CA GLN A 7 -0.03 -6.62 2.93
C GLN A 7 -0.88 -7.56 2.07
N ALA A 8 -2.16 -7.74 2.41
CA ALA A 8 -3.07 -8.55 1.62
C ALA A 8 -3.31 -7.95 0.22
N LEU A 9 -3.45 -6.62 0.12
CA LEU A 9 -3.60 -5.94 -1.17
C LEU A 9 -2.31 -6.03 -2.00
N ASP A 10 -1.12 -5.87 -1.40
CA ASP A 10 0.16 -6.06 -2.10
C ASP A 10 0.29 -7.49 -2.63
N LYS A 11 -0.01 -8.49 -1.79
CA LYS A 11 -0.02 -9.90 -2.23
C LYS A 11 -1.02 -10.14 -3.35
N LEU A 12 -2.24 -9.63 -3.23
CA LEU A 12 -3.28 -9.76 -4.23
C LEU A 12 -2.82 -9.17 -5.57
N LEU A 13 -2.24 -7.97 -5.56
CA LEU A 13 -1.74 -7.30 -6.76
C LEU A 13 -0.52 -7.99 -7.39
N ARG A 14 0.28 -8.74 -6.61
CA ARG A 14 1.47 -9.45 -7.09
C ARG A 14 1.19 -10.85 -7.62
N GLN A 15 0.15 -11.52 -7.13
CA GLN A 15 -0.05 -12.97 -7.37
C GLN A 15 -1.31 -13.31 -8.17
N SER A 16 -2.22 -12.36 -8.39
CA SER A 16 -3.57 -12.68 -8.88
C SER A 16 -3.79 -12.17 -10.29
N ASP A 17 -4.39 -13.02 -11.13
CA ASP A 17 -5.02 -12.61 -12.39
C ASP A 17 -6.32 -11.86 -12.08
N LEU A 18 -6.19 -10.59 -11.71
CA LEU A 18 -7.31 -9.68 -11.52
C LEU A 18 -7.73 -9.12 -12.87
N SER A 19 -9.04 -8.96 -13.07
CA SER A 19 -9.54 -8.07 -14.12
C SER A 19 -8.97 -6.67 -13.94
N ASN A 20 -8.81 -5.92 -15.03
CA ASN A 20 -8.25 -4.57 -14.99
C ASN A 20 -8.96 -3.66 -13.99
N GLU A 21 -10.30 -3.75 -13.92
CA GLU A 21 -11.11 -2.99 -12.96
C GLU A 21 -10.77 -3.33 -11.50
N ASN A 22 -10.68 -4.62 -11.17
CA ASN A 22 -10.33 -5.07 -9.83
C ASN A 22 -8.88 -4.72 -9.46
N LYS A 23 -7.97 -4.76 -10.44
CA LYS A 23 -6.58 -4.36 -10.25
C LYS A 23 -6.48 -2.86 -9.94
N ILE A 24 -7.20 -2.02 -10.67
CA ILE A 24 -7.29 -0.57 -10.43
C ILE A 24 -7.90 -0.30 -9.05
N ALA A 25 -9.00 -0.96 -8.70
CA ALA A 25 -9.65 -0.79 -7.40
C ALA A 25 -8.74 -1.19 -6.23
N ALA A 26 -8.05 -2.33 -6.35
CA ALA A 26 -7.09 -2.81 -5.35
C ALA A 26 -5.88 -1.86 -5.23
N LYS A 27 -5.32 -1.38 -6.35
CA LYS A 27 -4.24 -0.39 -6.42
C LYS A 27 -4.62 0.90 -5.71
N ASN A 28 -5.79 1.46 -6.03
CA ASN A 28 -6.29 2.69 -5.41
C ASN A 28 -6.48 2.54 -3.89
N MET A 29 -7.04 1.41 -3.45
CA MET A 29 -7.21 1.14 -2.02
C MET A 29 -5.87 0.98 -1.30
N LEU A 30 -4.90 0.30 -1.93
CA LEU A 30 -3.55 0.14 -1.39
C LEU A 30 -2.87 1.50 -1.22
N LEU A 31 -2.85 2.33 -2.28
CA LEU A 31 -2.23 3.66 -2.25
C LEU A 31 -2.84 4.55 -1.17
N LYS A 32 -4.19 4.57 -1.07
CA LYS A 32 -4.89 5.34 -0.03
C LYS A 32 -4.44 4.93 1.36
N LYS A 33 -4.37 3.63 1.65
CA LYS A 33 -3.97 3.13 2.96
C LYS A 33 -2.48 3.36 3.23
N ALA A 34 -1.62 3.10 2.27
CA ALA A 34 -0.18 3.31 2.39
C ALA A 34 0.14 4.78 2.73
N ARG A 35 -0.49 5.74 2.05
CA ARG A 35 -0.33 7.18 2.34
C ARG A 35 -0.78 7.57 3.75
N ILE A 36 -1.89 7.04 4.23
CA ILE A 36 -2.37 7.30 5.60
C ILE A 36 -1.36 6.75 6.62
N PHE A 37 -0.86 5.54 6.39
CA PHE A 37 0.09 4.88 7.29
C PHE A 37 1.48 5.51 7.28
N GLN A 38 1.97 5.90 6.10
CA GLN A 38 3.23 6.63 5.92
C GLN A 38 3.22 7.94 6.71
N LYS A 39 2.17 8.76 6.56
CA LYS A 39 1.98 9.99 7.36
C LYS A 39 1.91 9.72 8.86
N GLY A 40 1.17 8.67 9.26
CA GLY A 40 1.05 8.27 10.65
C GLY A 40 2.36 7.78 11.27
N ALA A 41 3.20 7.10 10.49
CA ALA A 41 4.53 6.63 10.88
C ALA A 41 5.51 7.81 11.00
N LEU A 42 5.48 8.73 10.04
CA LEU A 42 6.30 9.94 10.04
C LEU A 42 6.03 10.79 11.29
N LYS A 43 4.75 11.04 11.61
CA LYS A 43 4.35 11.78 12.82
C LYS A 43 4.88 11.17 14.13
N ARG A 44 5.22 9.88 14.14
CA ARG A 44 5.67 9.13 15.32
C ARG A 44 7.17 8.79 15.28
N GLY A 45 7.92 9.34 14.31
CA GLY A 45 9.36 9.08 14.16
C GLY A 45 9.70 7.64 13.77
N LYS A 46 8.78 6.89 13.16
CA LYS A 46 9.00 5.50 12.74
C LYS A 46 9.56 5.44 11.32
N THR A 47 10.83 5.79 11.16
CA THR A 47 11.53 5.91 9.87
C THR A 47 11.43 4.64 9.01
N GLU A 48 11.71 3.46 9.56
CA GLU A 48 11.61 2.19 8.81
C GLU A 48 10.20 1.94 8.23
N SER A 49 9.16 2.33 8.98
CA SER A 49 7.79 2.22 8.50
C SER A 49 7.49 3.24 7.40
N VAL A 50 8.03 4.46 7.50
CA VAL A 50 7.92 5.48 6.45
C VAL A 50 8.52 4.95 5.16
N ASP A 51 9.75 4.43 5.22
CA ASP A 51 10.47 3.91 4.06
C ASP A 51 9.73 2.74 3.41
N TYR A 52 9.21 1.82 4.23
CA TYR A 52 8.40 0.70 3.75
C TYR A 52 7.15 1.16 2.98
N TYR A 53 6.37 2.10 3.54
CA TYR A 53 5.16 2.58 2.85
C TYR A 53 5.50 3.47 1.65
N GLN A 54 6.61 4.21 1.69
CA GLN A 54 7.08 5.03 0.59
C GLN A 54 7.42 4.16 -0.63
N ALA A 55 8.23 3.11 -0.43
CA ALA A 55 8.57 2.16 -1.50
C ALA A 55 7.32 1.46 -2.06
N LEU A 56 6.33 1.19 -1.22
CA LEU A 56 5.07 0.60 -1.65
C LEU A 56 4.24 1.58 -2.50
N ILE A 57 4.22 2.87 -2.14
CA ILE A 57 3.54 3.90 -2.93
C ILE A 57 4.19 4.02 -4.30
N GLU A 58 5.51 4.15 -4.37
CA GLU A 58 6.26 4.30 -5.62
C GLU A 58 6.03 3.13 -6.59
N ARG A 59 6.01 1.90 -6.07
CA ARG A 59 5.73 0.69 -6.86
C ARG A 59 4.38 0.72 -7.55
N TYR A 60 3.37 1.34 -6.92
CA TYR A 60 1.99 1.29 -7.38
C TYR A 60 1.48 2.67 -7.78
N GLU A 61 2.31 3.68 -7.96
CA GLU A 61 1.89 5.00 -8.48
C GLU A 61 2.21 5.18 -9.98
N THR A 62 3.06 4.30 -10.52
CA THR A 62 3.35 4.13 -11.96
C THR A 62 2.21 3.45 -12.69
#